data_AF-A0A365YHY9-F1
#
_entry.id   AF-A0A365YHY9-F1
#
_cell.length_a   1.000
_cell.length_b   1.000
_cell.length_c   1.000
_cell.angle_alpha   90.00
_cell.angle_beta   90.00
_cell.angle_gamma   90.00
#
_symmetry.space_group_name_H-M   'P 1'
#
loop_
_entity.id
_entity.type
_entity.pdbx_description
1 polymer ?
#
loop_
_entity_poly.entity_id
_entity_poly.type
_entity_poly.pdbx_seq_one_letter_code
_entity_poly.pdbx_strand_id
1 'polypeptide(L)'
;MCDMCNGMTREQVNAKTNRHIQEYGRSIVYVEADATSGSYGYTVGLSKVGHPEFLVRGMGPEDTMQMLNGFSESVLSRGEKFGQGHTANWKDGSLLFFSTVSGRLHLLIPAAYSRYAQRTRLLEISFVGEDVPYSVLAARKN
;
A
#
# COMPACT_ATOMS: atom_id res chain seq x y z
N MET A 1 -12.27 -3.73 7.07
CA MET A 1 -13.40 -4.58 6.67
C MET A 1 -13.27 -4.89 5.19
N CYS A 2 -13.02 -6.15 4.83
CA CYS A 2 -12.87 -6.56 3.44
C CYS A 2 -14.19 -6.42 2.66
N ASP A 3 -14.19 -5.67 1.55
CA ASP A 3 -15.39 -5.44 0.72
C ASP A 3 -15.99 -6.75 0.19
N MET A 4 -15.16 -7.77 -0.10
CA MET A 4 -15.64 -9.09 -0.52
C MET A 4 -16.28 -9.86 0.65
N CYS A 5 -15.73 -9.75 1.86
CA CYS A 5 -16.33 -10.34 3.06
C CYS A 5 -17.68 -9.68 3.39
N ASN A 6 -17.88 -8.43 2.97
CA ASN A 6 -19.15 -7.70 3.05
C ASN A 6 -20.11 -7.98 1.89
N GLY A 7 -19.85 -9.03 1.08
CA GLY A 7 -20.76 -9.49 0.04
C GLY A 7 -20.55 -8.87 -1.35
N MET A 8 -19.51 -8.05 -1.57
CA MET A 8 -19.19 -7.58 -2.92
C MET A 8 -18.54 -8.68 -3.77
N THR A 9 -18.94 -8.80 -5.04
CA THR A 9 -18.22 -9.63 -6.01
C THR A 9 -16.87 -9.00 -6.38
N ARG A 10 -15.99 -9.79 -6.97
CA ARG A 10 -14.70 -9.31 -7.47
C ARG A 10 -14.87 -8.22 -8.53
N GLU A 11 -15.88 -8.32 -9.39
CA GLU A 11 -16.22 -7.27 -10.36
C GLU A 11 -16.65 -5.99 -9.67
N GLN A 12 -17.48 -6.06 -8.62
CA GLN A 12 -17.94 -4.90 -7.88
C GLN A 12 -16.80 -4.18 -7.15
N VAL A 13 -15.91 -4.94 -6.50
CA VAL A 13 -14.69 -4.38 -5.88
C VAL A 13 -13.81 -3.71 -6.93
N ASN A 14 -13.67 -4.34 -8.11
CA ASN A 14 -12.90 -3.75 -9.20
C ASN A 14 -13.55 -2.48 -9.75
N ALA A 15 -14.87 -2.45 -9.91
CA ALA A 15 -15.60 -1.27 -10.36
C ALA A 15 -15.50 -0.12 -9.35
N LYS A 16 -15.63 -0.41 -8.04
CA LYS A 16 -15.43 0.57 -6.96
C LYS A 16 -14.00 1.15 -7.00
N THR A 17 -13.00 0.28 -7.12
CA THR A 17 -11.59 0.68 -7.25
C THR A 17 -11.38 1.57 -8.48
N ASN A 18 -11.96 1.21 -9.62
CA ASN A 18 -11.83 1.99 -10.85
C ASN A 18 -12.47 3.38 -10.72
N ARG A 19 -13.64 3.46 -10.06
CA ARG A 19 -14.31 4.74 -9.77
C ARG A 19 -13.42 5.65 -8.93
N HIS A 20 -12.85 5.13 -7.84
CA HIS A 20 -11.96 5.90 -6.97
C HIS A 20 -10.71 6.38 -7.74
N ILE A 21 -10.12 5.53 -8.59
CA ILE A 21 -8.98 5.93 -9.42
C ILE A 21 -9.34 7.01 -10.42
N GLN A 22 -10.55 6.97 -11.00
CA GLN A 22 -11.03 8.01 -11.90
C GLN A 22 -11.24 9.35 -11.19
N GLU A 23 -11.78 9.31 -9.98
CA GLU A 23 -12.15 10.51 -9.21
C GLU A 23 -10.95 11.13 -8.47
N TYR A 24 -10.11 10.31 -7.86
CA TYR A 24 -9.04 10.76 -6.95
C TYR A 24 -7.63 10.39 -7.43
N GLY A 25 -7.50 9.81 -8.63
CA GLY A 25 -6.22 9.32 -9.15
C GLY A 25 -5.71 8.02 -8.49
N ARG A 26 -6.38 7.56 -7.42
CA ARG A 26 -5.99 6.39 -6.62
C ARG A 26 -7.19 5.69 -5.96
N SER A 27 -6.95 4.48 -5.48
CA SER A 27 -7.73 3.83 -4.43
C SER A 27 -6.79 3.29 -3.36
N ILE A 28 -7.29 3.08 -2.15
CA ILE A 28 -6.55 2.40 -1.07
C ILE A 28 -7.24 1.06 -0.81
N VAL A 29 -6.43 0.01 -0.75
CA VAL A 29 -6.88 -1.32 -0.34
C VAL A 29 -6.28 -1.61 1.02
N TYR A 30 -7.13 -2.03 1.96
CA TYR A 30 -6.71 -2.53 3.27
C TYR A 30 -7.04 -4.01 3.37
N VAL A 31 -6.02 -4.81 3.64
CA VAL A 31 -6.11 -6.25 3.87
C VAL A 31 -6.01 -6.49 5.36
N GLU A 32 -7.05 -7.10 5.91
CA GLU A 32 -7.09 -7.48 7.32
C GLU A 32 -6.12 -8.61 7.62
N ALA A 33 -5.63 -8.65 8.85
CA ALA A 33 -4.80 -9.77 9.30
C ALA A 33 -5.61 -11.07 9.27
N ASP A 34 -4.95 -12.17 8.93
CA ASP A 34 -5.49 -13.51 9.08
C ASP A 34 -4.60 -14.35 10.01
N ALA A 35 -4.84 -15.65 10.08
CA ALA A 35 -4.11 -16.54 10.98
C ALA A 35 -2.60 -16.66 10.64
N THR A 36 -2.17 -16.29 9.43
CA THR A 36 -0.80 -16.50 8.95
C THR A 36 -0.11 -15.21 8.49
N SER A 37 -0.85 -14.12 8.34
CA SER A 37 -0.35 -12.84 7.83
C SER A 37 -0.90 -11.65 8.61
N GLY A 38 -0.03 -10.66 8.86
CA GLY A 38 -0.43 -9.40 9.48
C GLY A 38 -1.19 -8.49 8.52
N SER A 39 -1.93 -7.52 9.05
CA SER A 39 -2.64 -6.55 8.24
C SER A 39 -1.69 -5.65 7.46
N TYR A 40 -2.16 -5.20 6.30
CA TYR A 40 -1.43 -4.25 5.48
C TYR A 40 -2.37 -3.47 4.59
N GLY A 41 -1.96 -2.28 4.18
CA GLY A 41 -2.68 -1.52 3.16
C GLY A 41 -1.75 -1.02 2.07
N TYR A 42 -2.31 -0.77 0.90
CA TYR A 42 -1.54 -0.32 -0.25
C TYR A 42 -2.37 0.55 -1.19
N THR A 43 -1.69 1.37 -1.98
CA THR A 43 -2.32 2.20 -3.00
C THR A 43 -2.53 1.42 -4.30
N VAL A 44 -3.55 1.82 -5.06
CA VAL A 44 -3.79 1.36 -6.43
C VAL A 44 -4.01 2.59 -7.29
N GLY A 45 -3.15 2.84 -8.26
CA GLY A 45 -3.34 3.93 -9.24
C GLY A 45 -2.10 4.78 -9.48
N LEU A 46 -1.15 4.81 -8.55
CA LEU A 46 0.07 5.61 -8.69
C LEU A 46 0.93 5.12 -9.87
N SER A 47 0.85 3.84 -10.19
CA SER A 47 1.49 3.25 -11.38
C SER A 47 1.02 3.91 -12.68
N LYS A 48 -0.21 4.45 -12.73
CA LYS A 48 -0.75 5.17 -13.90
C LYS A 48 0.04 6.45 -14.21
N VAL A 49 0.58 7.10 -13.18
CA VAL A 49 1.39 8.32 -13.29
C VAL A 49 2.90 8.02 -13.18
N GLY A 50 3.28 6.75 -13.33
CA GLY A 50 4.68 6.30 -13.31
C GLY A 50 5.32 6.27 -11.92
N HIS A 51 4.55 6.45 -10.84
CA HIS A 51 5.05 6.35 -9.47
C HIS A 51 4.83 4.92 -8.91
N PRO A 52 5.73 4.36 -8.06
CA PRO A 52 5.46 3.11 -7.36
C PRO A 52 4.18 3.19 -6.51
N GLU A 53 3.49 2.06 -6.32
CA GLU A 53 2.47 2.00 -5.26
C GLU A 53 3.14 2.05 -3.89
N PHE A 54 2.47 2.63 -2.91
CA PHE A 54 2.89 2.55 -1.50
C PHE A 54 2.23 1.37 -0.83
N LEU A 55 2.92 0.77 0.15
CA LEU A 55 2.39 -0.23 1.05
C LEU A 55 2.89 0.01 2.48
N VAL A 56 2.03 -0.19 3.47
CA VAL A 56 2.39 -0.18 4.89
C VAL A 56 1.78 -1.39 5.60
N ARG A 57 2.45 -1.89 6.64
CA ARG A 57 2.06 -3.08 7.42
C ARG A 57 1.86 -2.73 8.89
N GLY A 58 1.06 -3.53 9.59
CA GLY A 58 0.95 -3.48 11.05
C GLY A 58 0.18 -2.27 11.61
N MET A 59 -0.38 -1.44 10.74
CA MET A 59 -1.21 -0.30 11.13
C MET A 59 -2.69 -0.66 11.08
N GLY A 60 -3.48 -0.01 11.94
CA GLY A 60 -4.94 -0.05 11.86
C GLY A 60 -5.47 0.56 10.56
N PRO A 61 -6.73 0.28 10.17
CA PRO A 61 -7.29 0.74 8.90
C PRO A 61 -7.35 2.27 8.80
N GLU A 62 -7.69 2.97 9.88
CA GLU A 62 -7.79 4.44 9.89
C GLU A 62 -6.43 5.11 9.66
N ASP A 63 -5.41 4.74 10.42
CA ASP A 63 -4.07 5.29 10.26
C ASP A 63 -3.45 4.88 8.91
N THR A 64 -3.72 3.66 8.44
CA THR A 64 -3.30 3.22 7.09
C THR A 64 -3.91 4.10 6.01
N MET A 65 -5.22 4.36 6.08
CA MET A 65 -5.89 5.24 5.12
C MET A 65 -5.33 6.66 5.19
N GLN A 66 -5.12 7.20 6.40
CA GLN A 66 -4.56 8.53 6.58
C GLN A 66 -3.17 8.65 5.95
N MET A 67 -2.28 7.71 6.25
CA MET A 67 -0.91 7.69 5.74
C MET A 67 -0.88 7.60 4.22
N LEU A 68 -1.57 6.61 3.67
CA LEU A 68 -1.53 6.36 2.24
C LEU A 68 -2.22 7.48 1.46
N ASN A 69 -3.31 8.07 1.97
CA ASN A 69 -3.90 9.26 1.36
C ASN A 69 -2.94 10.44 1.38
N GLY A 70 -2.25 10.70 2.49
CA GLY A 70 -1.29 11.79 2.58
C GLY A 70 -0.17 11.69 1.54
N PHE A 71 0.52 10.54 1.47
CA PHE A 71 1.65 10.36 0.55
C PHE A 71 1.21 10.30 -0.92
N SER A 72 0.09 9.65 -1.21
CA SER A 72 -0.43 9.62 -2.58
C SER A 72 -0.93 10.98 -3.05
N GLU A 73 -1.50 11.80 -2.16
CA GLU A 73 -1.85 13.19 -2.45
C GLU A 73 -0.59 14.03 -2.78
N SER A 74 0.50 13.85 -2.01
CA SER A 74 1.80 14.45 -2.33
C SER A 74 2.25 14.14 -3.76
N VAL A 75 2.13 12.87 -4.17
CA VAL A 75 2.53 12.42 -5.50
C VAL A 75 1.61 13.01 -6.57
N LEU A 76 0.30 12.93 -6.38
CA LEU A 76 -0.70 13.26 -7.39
C LEU A 76 -0.87 14.77 -7.59
N SER A 77 -0.90 15.53 -6.50
CA SER A 77 -1.21 16.97 -6.54
C SER A 77 0.04 17.85 -6.56
N ARG A 78 1.13 17.41 -5.91
CA ARG A 78 2.39 18.18 -5.83
C ARG A 78 3.50 17.62 -6.73
N GLY A 79 3.28 16.47 -7.35
CA GLY A 79 4.29 15.83 -8.21
C GLY A 79 5.49 15.28 -7.45
N GLU A 80 5.39 15.14 -6.12
CA GLU A 80 6.48 14.60 -5.30
C GLU A 80 6.86 13.19 -5.77
N LYS A 81 8.15 12.87 -5.66
CA LYS A 81 8.70 11.57 -6.04
C LYS A 81 9.28 10.90 -4.82
N PHE A 82 8.82 9.68 -4.54
CA PHE A 82 9.38 8.83 -3.50
C PHE A 82 10.18 7.69 -4.13
N GLY A 83 11.22 7.27 -3.43
CA GLY A 83 12.11 6.22 -3.89
C GLY A 83 12.76 5.47 -2.73
N GLN A 84 13.59 4.48 -3.07
CA GLN A 84 14.43 3.78 -2.11
C GLN A 84 15.22 4.76 -1.25
N GLY A 85 15.22 4.56 0.06
CA GLY A 85 16.03 5.34 0.99
C GLY A 85 15.42 6.67 1.41
N HIS A 86 14.25 7.05 0.87
CA HIS A 86 13.54 8.22 1.36
C HIS A 86 13.11 8.03 2.81
N THR A 87 13.03 9.15 3.52
CA THR A 87 12.51 9.22 4.88
C THR A 87 11.43 10.29 4.97
N ALA A 88 10.53 10.13 5.93
CA ALA A 88 9.50 11.10 6.28
C ALA A 88 9.15 10.96 7.76
N ASN A 89 8.51 11.97 8.34
CA ASN A 89 7.97 11.84 9.70
C ASN A 89 6.50 11.44 9.63
N TRP A 90 6.10 10.54 10.52
CA TRP A 90 4.71 10.31 10.82
C TRP A 90 4.14 11.40 11.74
N LYS A 91 2.82 11.44 11.90
CA LYS A 91 2.11 12.50 12.64
C LYS A 91 2.51 12.61 14.12
N ASP A 92 3.04 11.53 14.70
CA ASP A 92 3.54 11.46 16.08
C ASP A 92 5.06 11.71 16.19
N GLY A 93 5.72 12.02 15.08
CA GLY A 93 7.17 12.23 15.01
C GLY A 93 7.98 10.97 14.72
N SER A 94 7.36 9.79 14.59
CA SER A 94 8.06 8.56 14.24
C SER A 94 8.70 8.66 12.85
N LEU A 95 9.91 8.13 12.70
CA LEU A 95 10.62 8.15 11.44
C LEU A 95 10.14 7.02 10.53
N LEU A 96 9.78 7.35 9.30
CA LEU A 96 9.40 6.42 8.25
C LEU A 96 10.56 6.22 7.29
N PHE A 97 10.70 5.01 6.77
CA PHE A 97 11.68 4.65 5.75
C PHE A 97 11.02 3.94 4.56
N PHE A 98 11.40 4.35 3.36
CA PHE A 98 10.83 3.86 2.11
C PHE A 98 11.78 2.85 1.45
N SER A 99 11.30 1.62 1.25
CA SER A 99 12.08 0.53 0.64
C SER A 99 11.38 -0.02 -0.60
N THR A 100 12.15 -0.22 -1.66
CA THR A 100 11.68 -0.90 -2.87
C THR A 100 11.46 -2.38 -2.54
N VAL A 101 10.28 -2.87 -2.90
CA VAL A 101 9.95 -4.28 -2.83
C VAL A 101 9.99 -4.85 -4.24
N SER A 102 10.79 -5.90 -4.40
CA SER A 102 10.95 -6.63 -5.65
C SER A 102 10.45 -8.07 -5.51
N GLY A 103 9.92 -8.62 -6.59
CA GLY A 103 9.44 -10.00 -6.63
C GLY A 103 8.04 -10.19 -6.04
N ARG A 104 7.31 -11.19 -6.55
CA ARG A 104 5.98 -11.62 -6.09
C ARG A 104 4.94 -10.47 -5.90
N LEU A 105 5.05 -9.36 -6.64
CA LEU A 105 4.14 -8.21 -6.52
C LEU A 105 2.66 -8.57 -6.78
N HIS A 106 2.41 -9.57 -7.62
CA HIS A 106 1.07 -10.08 -7.88
C HIS A 106 0.42 -10.74 -6.66
N LEU A 107 1.20 -11.18 -5.67
CA LEU A 107 0.69 -11.70 -4.38
C LEU A 107 0.50 -10.58 -3.37
N LEU A 108 1.41 -9.60 -3.33
CA LEU A 108 1.38 -8.53 -2.34
C LEU A 108 0.30 -7.48 -2.64
N ILE A 109 0.23 -7.03 -3.90
CA ILE A 109 -0.65 -5.93 -4.34
C ILE A 109 -1.47 -6.35 -5.57
N PRO A 110 -2.25 -7.44 -5.49
CA PRO A 110 -2.92 -8.04 -6.65
C PRO A 110 -3.80 -7.05 -7.41
N ALA A 111 -4.50 -6.15 -6.71
CA ALA A 111 -5.36 -5.15 -7.34
C ALA A 111 -4.59 -4.16 -8.24
N ALA A 112 -3.38 -3.75 -7.85
CA ALA A 112 -2.52 -2.90 -8.68
C ALA A 112 -1.85 -3.72 -9.78
N TYR A 113 -1.33 -4.90 -9.45
CA TYR A 113 -0.65 -5.76 -10.42
C TYR A 113 -1.57 -6.21 -11.55
N SER A 114 -2.81 -6.62 -11.27
CA SER A 114 -3.78 -6.99 -12.31
C SER A 114 -4.15 -5.83 -13.23
N ARG A 115 -3.97 -4.56 -12.81
CA ARG A 115 -4.28 -3.37 -13.60
C ARG A 115 -3.11 -2.87 -14.44
N TYR A 116 -1.90 -2.92 -13.88
CA TYR A 116 -0.73 -2.28 -14.48
C TYR A 116 0.39 -3.25 -14.85
N ALA A 117 0.27 -4.52 -14.46
CA ALA A 117 1.20 -5.61 -14.76
C ALA A 117 2.67 -5.18 -14.53
N GLN A 118 3.51 -5.27 -15.57
CA GLN A 118 4.94 -4.96 -15.53
C GLN A 118 5.27 -3.50 -15.19
N ARG A 119 4.29 -2.58 -15.25
CA ARG A 119 4.48 -1.18 -14.80
C ARG A 119 4.37 -1.03 -13.29
N THR A 120 3.87 -2.05 -12.59
CA THR A 120 3.70 -2.04 -11.16
C THR A 120 5.06 -2.09 -10.47
N ARG A 121 5.33 -1.08 -9.66
CA ARG A 121 6.47 -1.02 -8.73
C ARG A 121 5.93 -0.79 -7.33
N LEU A 122 6.67 -1.14 -6.31
CA LEU A 122 6.21 -1.08 -4.92
C LEU A 122 7.26 -0.46 -4.00
N LEU A 123 6.83 0.50 -3.19
CA LEU A 123 7.56 1.03 -2.04
C LEU A 123 6.84 0.64 -0.77
N GLU A 124 7.52 -0.11 0.10
CA GLU A 124 7.09 -0.35 1.47
C GLU A 124 7.55 0.80 2.37
N ILE A 125 6.61 1.34 3.14
CA ILE A 125 6.83 2.32 4.19
C ILE A 125 6.93 1.54 5.50
N SER A 126 8.04 1.67 6.21
CA SER A 126 8.29 1.03 7.50
C SER A 126 8.60 2.08 8.57
N PHE A 127 8.17 1.84 9.80
CA PHE A 127 8.61 2.63 10.94
C PHE A 127 10.04 2.24 11.33
N VAL A 128 10.89 3.23 11.57
CA VAL A 128 12.26 3.03 12.01
C VAL A 128 12.30 3.05 13.53
N GLY A 129 12.97 2.06 14.13
CA GLY A 129 13.18 2.01 15.58
C GLY A 129 12.06 1.34 16.37
N GLU A 130 10.96 0.92 15.72
CA GLU A 130 10.05 -0.05 16.30
C GLU A 130 10.63 -1.47 16.15
N ASP A 131 10.63 -2.25 17.23
CA ASP A 131 11.03 -3.66 17.20
C ASP A 131 10.14 -4.41 16.19
N VAL A 132 10.73 -4.87 15.08
CA VAL A 132 10.02 -5.71 14.11
C VAL A 132 9.75 -7.07 14.79
N PRO A 133 8.49 -7.50 14.96
CA PRO A 133 8.20 -8.81 15.52
C PRO A 133 8.90 -9.90 14.70
N TYR A 134 9.58 -10.83 15.38
CA TYR A 134 10.37 -11.89 14.72
C TYR A 134 9.57 -12.68 13.67
N SER A 135 8.26 -12.82 13.88
CA SER A 135 7.32 -13.45 12.93
C SER A 135 7.32 -12.80 11.54
N VAL A 136 7.47 -11.48 11.46
CA VAL A 136 7.53 -10.72 10.19
C VAL A 136 8.86 -10.94 9.48
N LEU A 137 9.96 -11.10 10.23
CA LEU A 137 11.29 -11.41 9.67
C LEU A 137 11.36 -12.86 9.16
N ALA A 138 10.71 -13.79 9.86
CA ALA A 138 10.66 -15.20 9.46
C ALA A 138 9.88 -15.41 8.15
N ALA A 139 8.80 -14.66 7.92
CA ALA A 139 7.99 -14.74 6.70
C ALA A 139 8.72 -14.28 5.42
N ARG A 140 9.80 -13.49 5.53
CA ARG A 140 10.61 -13.03 4.39
C ARG A 140 11.60 -14.08 3.87
N LYS A 141 11.75 -15.22 4.55
CA LYS A 141 12.71 -16.28 4.19
C LYS A 141 12.13 -17.46 3.38
N ASN A 142 10.83 -17.46 3.05
CA ASN A 142 10.15 -18.51 2.27
C ASN A 142 9.50 -17.94 0.99
#